data_AF-A0A4V2VAB6-F1
#
_entry.id   AF-A0A4V2VAB6-F1
#
_cell.length_a   1.000
_cell.length_b   1.000
_cell.length_c   1.000
_cell.angle_alpha   90.00
_cell.angle_beta   90.00
_cell.angle_gamma   90.00
#
_symmetry.space_group_name_H-M   'P 1'
#
loop_
_entity.id
_entity.type
_entity.pdbx_description
1 polymer ?
#
loop_
_entity_poly.entity_id
_entity_poly.type
_entity_poly.pdbx_seq_one_letter_code
_entity_poly.pdbx_strand_id
1 'polypeptide(L)'
;MRSAASTYDVAVAAYESGVLDAIETVLMRIDSTRRRIGDATVAARNYRAYFNAADPNWKAGGASLLDREYARRSAQSAEVSPIEIRRDSLRYWIALYKALGGGWNASAATPGILQKEPKGNQL
;
A
#
# COMPACT_ATOMS: atom_id res chain seq x y z
N MET A 1 -8.71 -41.18 9.97
CA MET A 1 -7.60 -40.44 10.62
C MET A 1 -6.61 -39.83 9.63
N ARG A 2 -6.23 -40.49 8.52
CA ARG A 2 -5.35 -39.87 7.49
C ARG A 2 -5.92 -38.64 6.78
N SER A 3 -7.24 -38.59 6.60
CA SER A 3 -7.93 -37.47 5.93
C SER A 3 -7.85 -36.14 6.69
N ALA A 4 -7.87 -36.18 8.03
CA ALA A 4 -7.75 -34.97 8.85
C ALA A 4 -6.32 -34.40 8.82
N ALA A 5 -5.30 -35.27 8.84
CA ALA A 5 -3.90 -34.88 8.68
C ALA A 5 -3.65 -34.26 7.30
N SER A 6 -4.17 -34.86 6.22
CA SER A 6 -4.00 -34.29 4.87
C SER A 6 -4.68 -32.92 4.70
N THR A 7 -5.85 -32.70 5.31
CA THR A 7 -6.52 -31.39 5.26
C THR A 7 -5.75 -30.33 6.03
N TYR A 8 -5.16 -30.70 7.17
CA TYR A 8 -4.29 -29.81 7.93
C TYR A 8 -3.04 -29.41 7.12
N ASP A 9 -2.35 -30.38 6.52
CA ASP A 9 -1.16 -30.12 5.71
C ASP A 9 -1.46 -29.18 4.52
N VAL A 10 -2.61 -29.38 3.86
CA VAL A 10 -3.08 -28.49 2.79
C VAL A 10 -3.36 -27.08 3.30
N ALA A 11 -3.99 -26.93 4.47
CA ALA A 11 -4.29 -25.63 5.05
C ALA A 11 -3.00 -24.88 5.46
N VAL A 12 -2.01 -25.58 6.00
CA VAL A 12 -0.69 -25.00 6.34
C VAL A 12 0.04 -24.54 5.09
N ALA A 13 0.13 -25.38 4.06
CA ALA A 13 0.78 -25.01 2.80
C ALA A 13 0.14 -23.80 2.12
N ALA A 14 -1.20 -23.71 2.14
CA ALA A 14 -1.92 -22.56 1.60
C ALA A 14 -1.63 -21.26 2.37
N TYR A 15 -1.54 -21.34 3.70
CA TYR A 15 -1.17 -20.20 4.53
C TYR A 15 0.27 -19.73 4.26
N GLU A 16 1.23 -20.64 4.25
CA GLU A 16 2.65 -20.33 3.99
C GLU A 16 2.82 -19.68 2.61
N SER A 17 2.18 -20.23 1.58
CA SER A 17 2.21 -19.66 0.24
C SER A 17 1.60 -18.26 0.19
N GLY A 18 0.48 -18.02 0.91
CA GLY A 18 -0.17 -16.71 0.95
C GLY A 18 0.68 -15.66 1.68
N VAL A 19 1.38 -16.05 2.74
CA VAL A 19 2.32 -15.19 3.46
C VAL A 19 3.50 -14.79 2.56
N LEU A 20 4.08 -15.75 1.84
CA LEU A 20 5.20 -15.50 0.95
C LEU A 20 4.82 -14.54 -0.19
N ASP A 21 3.67 -14.77 -0.83
CA ASP A 21 3.15 -13.91 -1.91
C ASP A 21 2.90 -12.48 -1.43
N ALA A 22 2.31 -12.32 -0.23
CA ALA A 22 2.09 -11.01 0.37
C ALA A 22 3.40 -10.27 0.65
N ILE A 23 4.42 -10.96 1.16
CA ILE A 23 5.75 -10.39 1.42
C ILE A 23 6.42 -9.96 0.11
N GLU A 24 6.45 -10.83 -0.89
CA GLU A 24 7.05 -10.55 -2.20
C GLU A 24 6.40 -9.31 -2.84
N THR A 25 5.07 -9.28 -2.87
CA THR A 25 4.29 -8.15 -3.38
C THR A 25 4.68 -6.84 -2.69
N VAL A 26 4.84 -6.86 -1.37
CA VAL A 26 5.15 -5.64 -0.59
C VAL A 26 6.59 -5.19 -0.81
N LEU A 27 7.55 -6.11 -0.88
CA LEU A 27 8.95 -5.79 -1.21
C LEU A 27 9.07 -5.14 -2.59
N MET A 28 8.43 -5.71 -3.60
CA MET A 28 8.40 -5.13 -4.95
C MET A 28 7.79 -3.72 -4.92
N ARG A 29 6.66 -3.54 -4.22
CA ARG A 29 6.00 -2.24 -4.11
C ARG A 29 6.84 -1.20 -3.38
N ILE A 30 7.57 -1.59 -2.33
CA ILE A 30 8.48 -0.70 -1.61
C ILE A 30 9.64 -0.25 -2.50
N ASP A 31 10.25 -1.15 -3.26
CA ASP A 31 11.33 -0.78 -4.20
C ASP A 31 10.84 0.22 -5.25
N SER A 32 9.71 -0.09 -5.89
CA SER A 32 9.06 0.82 -6.84
C SER A 32 8.74 2.17 -6.21
N THR A 33 8.21 2.16 -4.98
CA THR A 33 7.87 3.39 -4.25
C THR A 33 9.11 4.23 -3.92
N ARG A 34 10.23 3.61 -3.52
CA ARG A 34 11.49 4.33 -3.27
C ARG A 34 11.98 5.07 -4.50
N ARG A 35 11.98 4.43 -5.67
CA ARG A 35 12.36 5.06 -6.94
C ARG A 35 11.45 6.25 -7.26
N ARG A 36 10.13 6.03 -7.18
CA ARG A 36 9.12 7.07 -7.42
C ARG A 36 9.24 8.27 -6.47
N ILE A 37 9.61 8.06 -5.20
CA ILE A 37 9.89 9.16 -4.26
C ILE A 37 11.09 9.97 -4.75
N GLY A 38 12.16 9.31 -5.19
CA GLY A 38 13.33 9.97 -5.77
C GLY A 38 12.95 10.86 -6.95
N ASP A 39 12.24 10.30 -7.92
CA ASP A 39 11.79 11.00 -9.13
C ASP A 39 10.87 12.18 -8.79
N ALA A 40 9.89 11.96 -7.91
CA ALA A 40 8.97 13.01 -7.48
C ALA A 40 9.69 14.13 -6.71
N THR A 41 10.72 13.79 -5.93
CA THR A 41 11.53 14.80 -5.23
C THR A 41 12.36 15.62 -6.21
N VAL A 42 12.94 14.99 -7.24
CA VAL A 42 13.63 15.70 -8.34
C VAL A 42 12.66 16.63 -9.07
N ALA A 43 11.47 16.12 -9.43
CA ALA A 43 10.44 16.91 -10.09
C ALA A 43 10.01 18.11 -9.26
N ALA A 44 9.75 17.93 -7.95
CA ALA A 44 9.40 19.02 -7.04
C ALA A 44 10.47 20.12 -7.02
N ARG A 45 11.76 19.74 -6.95
CA ARG A 45 12.86 20.72 -7.02
C ARG A 45 12.89 21.47 -8.36
N ASN A 46 12.71 20.76 -9.47
CA ASN A 46 12.76 21.37 -10.80
C ASN A 46 11.59 22.35 -11.02
N TYR A 47 10.37 21.99 -10.62
CA TYR A 47 9.24 22.91 -10.71
C TYR A 47 9.37 24.10 -9.76
N ARG A 48 9.97 23.90 -8.57
CA ARG A 48 10.29 25.02 -7.68
C ARG A 48 11.29 25.98 -8.32
N ALA A 49 12.34 25.45 -8.95
CA ALA A 49 13.30 26.26 -9.70
C ALA A 49 12.64 27.01 -10.86
N TYR A 50 11.72 26.37 -11.59
CA TYR A 50 10.94 27.01 -12.65
C TYR A 50 10.10 28.18 -12.11
N PHE A 51 9.37 28.00 -10.99
CA PHE A 51 8.62 29.10 -10.38
C PHE A 51 9.54 30.24 -9.91
N ASN A 52 10.71 29.92 -9.34
CA ASN A 52 11.70 30.90 -8.92
C ASN A 52 12.29 31.71 -10.09
N ALA A 53 12.26 31.17 -11.32
CA ALA A 53 12.62 31.91 -12.54
C ALA A 53 11.43 32.70 -13.12
N ALA A 54 10.21 32.14 -13.05
CA ALA A 54 9.01 32.76 -13.60
C ALA A 54 8.54 34.00 -12.80
N ASP A 55 8.62 33.96 -11.47
CA ASP A 55 8.19 35.07 -10.61
C ASP A 55 8.96 36.39 -10.86
N PRO A 56 10.31 36.41 -10.90
CA PRO A 56 11.04 37.62 -11.25
C PRO A 56 10.85 38.05 -12.71
N ASN A 57 10.73 37.10 -13.65
CA ASN A 57 10.47 37.45 -15.06
C ASN A 57 9.11 38.16 -15.21
N TRP A 58 8.07 37.69 -14.51
CA TRP A 58 6.79 38.37 -14.44
C TRP A 58 6.89 39.76 -13.79
N LYS A 59 7.63 39.89 -12.67
CA LYS A 59 7.85 41.19 -12.01
C LYS A 59 8.57 42.21 -12.90
N ALA A 60 9.43 41.74 -13.80
CA ALA A 60 10.11 42.56 -14.80
C ALA A 60 9.24 42.85 -16.04
N GLY A 61 8.02 42.33 -16.11
CA GLY A 61 7.12 42.47 -17.26
C GLY A 61 7.42 41.53 -18.43
N GLY A 62 8.36 40.59 -18.28
CA GLY A 62 8.79 39.63 -19.30
C GLY A 62 7.95 38.35 -19.37
N ALA A 63 6.90 38.22 -18.56
CA ALA A 63 5.94 37.11 -18.61
C ALA A 63 4.54 37.58 -18.19
N SER A 64 3.51 36.85 -18.60
CA SER A 64 2.14 37.14 -18.18
C SER A 64 1.86 36.65 -16.75
N LEU A 65 0.83 37.22 -16.11
CA LEU A 65 0.35 36.72 -14.81
C LEU A 65 -0.11 35.25 -14.89
N LEU A 66 -0.63 34.84 -16.05
CA LEU A 66 -1.06 33.47 -16.30
C LEU A 66 0.13 32.50 -16.25
N ASP A 67 1.25 32.86 -16.89
CA ASP A 67 2.47 32.04 -16.88
C ASP A 67 3.02 31.87 -15.46
N ARG A 68 3.02 32.96 -14.69
CA ARG A 68 3.43 32.94 -13.28
C ARG A 68 2.55 32.00 -12.45
N GLU A 69 1.23 32.07 -12.61
CA GLU A 69 0.30 31.23 -11.86
C GLU A 69 0.38 29.76 -12.31
N TYR A 70 0.61 29.49 -13.59
CA TYR A 70 0.88 28.14 -14.09
C TYR A 70 2.14 27.54 -13.45
N ALA A 71 3.23 28.32 -13.37
CA ALA A 71 4.46 27.90 -12.70
C ALA A 71 4.24 27.63 -11.21
N ARG A 72 3.48 28.50 -10.52
CA ARG A 72 3.14 28.34 -9.09
C ARG A 72 2.35 27.06 -8.83
N ARG A 73 1.30 26.83 -9.62
CA ARG A 73 0.44 25.64 -9.51
C ARG A 73 1.19 24.36 -9.83
N SER A 74 2.04 24.38 -10.85
CA SER A 74 2.91 23.25 -11.19
C SER A 74 3.88 22.91 -10.06
N ALA A 75 4.51 23.91 -9.45
CA ALA A 75 5.38 23.72 -8.28
C ALA A 75 4.61 23.14 -7.09
N GLN A 76 3.45 23.71 -6.76
CA GLN A 76 2.64 23.23 -5.65
C GLN A 76 2.15 21.79 -5.86
N SER A 77 1.72 21.45 -7.08
CA SER A 77 1.32 20.08 -7.42
C SER A 77 2.48 19.10 -7.31
N ALA A 78 3.67 19.49 -7.77
CA ALA A 78 4.86 18.64 -7.71
C ALA A 78 5.35 18.41 -6.27
N GLU A 79 5.19 19.41 -5.38
CA GLU A 79 5.51 19.28 -3.94
C GLU A 79 4.60 18.27 -3.22
N VAL A 80 3.38 18.05 -3.71
CA VAL A 80 2.42 17.09 -3.13
C VAL A 80 2.75 15.63 -3.51
N SER A 81 3.24 15.38 -4.73
CA SER A 81 3.45 14.02 -5.23
C SER A 81 4.33 13.13 -4.33
N PRO A 82 5.47 13.58 -3.77
CA PRO A 82 6.27 12.76 -2.85
C PRO A 82 5.50 12.35 -1.59
N ILE A 83 4.58 13.19 -1.11
CA ILE A 83 3.76 12.93 0.08
C ILE A 83 2.75 11.82 -0.22
N GLU A 84 2.08 11.90 -1.38
CA GLU A 84 1.14 10.86 -1.81
C GLU A 84 1.82 9.52 -1.99
N ILE A 85 3.01 9.51 -2.59
CA ILE A 85 3.78 8.27 -2.79
C ILE A 85 4.20 7.67 -1.43
N ARG A 86 4.61 8.49 -0.45
CA ARG A 86 4.90 8.02 0.91
C ARG A 86 3.66 7.44 1.59
N ARG A 87 2.50 8.09 1.43
CA ARG A 87 1.22 7.60 1.94
C ARG A 87 0.88 6.23 1.35
N ASP A 88 1.09 6.04 0.06
CA ASP A 88 0.82 4.75 -0.60
C ASP A 88 1.78 3.67 -0.11
N SER A 89 3.05 4.01 0.19
CA SER A 89 3.99 3.08 0.86
C SER A 89 3.44 2.57 2.20
N LEU A 90 2.93 3.47 3.04
CA LEU A 90 2.35 3.10 4.34
C LEU A 90 1.13 2.21 4.17
N ARG A 91 0.30 2.44 3.14
CA ARG A 91 -0.85 1.58 2.83
C ARG A 91 -0.40 0.16 2.47
N TYR A 92 0.70 -0.02 1.75
CA TYR A 92 1.24 -1.34 1.46
C TYR A 92 1.73 -2.06 2.72
N TRP A 93 2.37 -1.37 3.65
CA TRP A 93 2.76 -1.95 4.94
C TRP A 93 1.54 -2.36 5.78
N ILE A 94 0.49 -1.53 5.80
CA ILE A 94 -0.77 -1.87 6.49
C ILE A 94 -1.43 -3.10 5.85
N ALA A 95 -1.41 -3.20 4.52
CA ALA A 95 -1.95 -4.36 3.81
C ALA A 95 -1.17 -5.63 4.14
N LEU A 96 0.16 -5.57 4.19
CA LEU A 96 1.01 -6.69 4.63
C LEU A 96 0.64 -7.12 6.05
N TYR A 97 0.59 -6.18 6.98
CA TYR A 97 0.23 -6.46 8.38
C TYR A 97 -1.11 -7.19 8.47
N LYS A 98 -2.13 -6.75 7.72
CA LYS A 98 -3.44 -7.40 7.66
C LYS A 98 -3.37 -8.80 7.04
N ALA A 99 -2.60 -9.00 5.97
CA ALA A 99 -2.44 -10.30 5.32
C ALA A 99 -1.74 -11.33 6.23
N LEU A 100 -0.83 -10.87 7.09
CA LEU A 100 -0.15 -11.70 8.09
C LEU A 100 -1.02 -12.01 9.34
N GLY A 101 -2.33 -11.70 9.31
CA GLY A 101 -3.25 -11.95 10.42
C GLY A 101 -3.49 -10.76 11.33
N GLY A 102 -2.94 -9.58 11.01
CA GLY A 102 -3.43 -8.29 11.53
C GLY A 102 -3.33 -8.08 13.05
N GLY A 103 -2.61 -8.91 13.80
CA GLY A 103 -2.44 -8.82 15.26
C GLY A 103 -3.71 -8.91 16.11
N TRP A 104 -4.89 -9.06 15.49
CA TRP A 104 -6.19 -9.24 16.15
C TRP A 104 -6.73 -10.63 15.77
N ASN A 105 -6.22 -11.66 16.44
CA ASN A 105 -6.86 -12.96 16.42
C ASN A 105 -8.16 -12.87 17.24
N ALA A 106 -9.29 -13.02 16.58
CA ALA A 106 -10.48 -13.57 17.21
C ALA A 106 -11.27 -14.36 16.17
N SER A 107 -10.97 -15.66 16.08
CA SER A 107 -11.88 -16.71 15.61
C SER A 107 -12.73 -16.37 14.38
N ALA A 108 -12.15 -16.39 13.18
CA ALA A 108 -12.95 -16.55 11.97
C ALA A 108 -12.91 -18.03 11.53
N ALA A 109 -13.80 -18.78 12.17
CA ALA A 109 -14.43 -20.01 11.69
C ALA A 109 -13.53 -21.20 11.34
N THR A 110 -13.16 -21.99 12.36
CA THR A 110 -13.23 -23.45 12.20
C THR A 110 -14.72 -23.82 12.02
N PRO A 111 -15.14 -24.42 10.89
CA PRO A 111 -16.48 -24.99 10.81
C PRO A 111 -16.59 -26.06 11.88
N GLY A 112 -17.47 -25.86 12.85
CA GLY A 112 -17.67 -26.78 13.96
C GLY A 112 -18.14 -28.14 13.47
N ILE A 113 -17.22 -29.10 13.36
CA ILE A 113 -17.56 -30.52 13.39
C ILE A 113 -17.67 -30.96 14.85
N LEU A 114 -18.74 -30.54 15.51
CA LEU A 114 -19.23 -31.15 16.74
C LEU A 114 -20.75 -31.26 16.69
N GLN A 115 -21.27 -32.12 15.82
CA GLN A 115 -22.57 -32.72 16.07
C GLN A 115 -22.34 -34.13 16.63
N LYS A 116 -22.27 -34.15 17.96
CA LYS A 116 -22.27 -35.33 18.82
C LYS A 116 -23.59 -36.08 18.58
N GLU A 117 -23.53 -37.35 18.20
CA GLU A 117 -24.69 -38.24 18.21
C GLU A 117 -25.33 -38.25 19.61
N PRO A 118 -26.64 -38.00 19.76
CA PRO A 118 -27.33 -38.38 20.98
C PRO A 118 -27.57 -39.88 20.97
N LYS A 119 -26.76 -40.63 21.74
CA LYS A 119 -27.20 -41.92 22.27
C LYS A 119 -28.42 -41.69 23.16
N GLY A 120 -29.53 -42.30 22.77
CA GLY A 120 -30.68 -42.53 23.65
C GLY A 120 -31.99 -41.98 23.11
N ASN A 121 -32.80 -42.84 22.49
CA ASN A 121 -34.16 -42.96 22.97
C ASN A 121 -34.68 -44.39 22.84
N GLN A 122 -35.43 -44.78 23.86
CA GLN A 122 -36.00 -46.08 24.13
C GLN A 122 -37.15 -46.40 23.17
N LEU A 123 -37.23 -47.66 22.72
CA LEU A 123 -38.41 -48.51 22.82
C LEU A 123 -37.92 -49.96 23.02
#